data_AF-A0A8C4KYA1-F1
#
_entry.id   AF-A0A8C4KYA1-F1
#
_cell.length_a   1.000
_cell.length_b   1.000
_cell.length_c   1.000
_cell.angle_alpha   90.00
_cell.angle_beta   90.00
_cell.angle_gamma   90.00
#
_symmetry.space_group_name_H-M   'P 1'
#
loop_
_entity.id
_entity.type
_entity.pdbx_description
1 polymer ?
#
loop_
_entity_poly.entity_id
_entity_poly.type
_entity_poly.pdbx_seq_one_letter_code
_entity_poly.pdbx_strand_id
1 'polypeptide(L)'
;MPSSPLKVAVVCVSNMNRNMEAHSILKKKAFSVWSFRTGSRVRLPGEAPNLPVAYYFSTTYKEMYNDLLRKDRQHYIRNGMLHILGRNERIKPRPERFQECREAFDVIFTCGESIHDRVVEDLCAREQETFQPVHMINVDIQNTPEDATLGALLICELCQCLQHTDDMEDSLAKLLLAVEEKRGKKFLHGGCFCC
;
A
#
# COMPACT_ATOMS: atom_id res chain seq x y z
N MET A 1 -14.56 13.22 -19.46
CA MET A 1 -14.42 12.15 -18.44
C MET A 1 -13.16 11.38 -18.79
N PRO A 2 -12.33 10.99 -17.81
CA PRO A 2 -11.16 10.16 -18.10
C PRO A 2 -11.64 8.89 -18.81
N SER A 3 -10.93 8.48 -19.86
CA SER A 3 -11.35 7.35 -20.70
C SER A 3 -11.30 5.99 -19.97
N SER A 4 -10.59 5.90 -18.84
CA SER A 4 -10.50 4.73 -17.97
C SER A 4 -10.24 5.11 -16.50
N PRO A 5 -10.70 4.30 -15.52
CA PRO A 5 -10.40 4.52 -14.11
C PRO A 5 -8.91 4.29 -13.81
N LEU A 6 -8.31 5.18 -13.01
CA LEU A 6 -6.90 5.12 -12.60
C LEU A 6 -6.61 3.80 -11.88
N LYS A 7 -5.62 3.04 -12.38
CA LYS A 7 -5.12 1.80 -11.77
C LYS A 7 -4.03 2.13 -10.76
N VAL A 8 -4.32 1.87 -9.49
CA VAL A 8 -3.49 2.26 -8.35
C VAL A 8 -2.98 1.04 -7.60
N ALA A 9 -1.69 0.97 -7.32
CA ALA A 9 -1.16 0.03 -6.34
C ALA A 9 -0.65 0.76 -5.09
N VAL A 10 -0.86 0.16 -3.91
CA VAL A 10 -0.29 0.66 -2.65
C VAL A 10 0.57 -0.40 -1.97
N VAL A 11 1.86 -0.12 -1.78
CA VAL A 11 2.86 -1.09 -1.36
C VAL A 11 3.41 -0.77 0.03
N CYS A 12 3.47 -1.78 0.90
CA CYS A 12 4.04 -1.69 2.24
C CYS A 12 4.93 -2.90 2.57
N VAL A 13 5.45 -3.01 3.79
CA VAL A 13 6.32 -4.14 4.19
C VAL A 13 5.55 -5.46 4.35
N SER A 14 4.40 -5.41 5.03
CA SER A 14 3.67 -6.61 5.46
C SER A 14 2.29 -6.75 4.82
N ASN A 15 1.81 -5.75 4.07
CA ASN A 15 0.47 -5.72 3.51
C ASN A 15 -0.61 -5.94 4.58
N MET A 16 -0.56 -5.11 5.62
CA MET A 16 -1.31 -5.28 6.87
C MET A 16 -2.00 -4.01 7.32
N ASN A 17 -1.25 -2.92 7.55
CA ASN A 17 -1.77 -1.69 8.14
C ASN A 17 -1.94 -0.58 7.09
N ARG A 18 -0.84 0.16 6.82
CA ARG A 18 -0.79 1.39 6.00
C ARG A 18 -1.43 1.25 4.62
N ASN A 19 -0.95 0.30 3.82
CA ASN A 19 -1.45 0.09 2.46
C ASN A 19 -2.86 -0.52 2.41
N MET A 20 -3.26 -1.29 3.42
CA MET A 20 -4.61 -1.88 3.48
C MET A 20 -5.66 -0.86 3.95
N GLU A 21 -5.27 0.13 4.77
CA GLU A 21 -6.13 1.29 5.04
C GLU A 21 -6.34 2.12 3.77
N ALA A 22 -5.26 2.41 3.03
CA ALA A 22 -5.34 3.08 1.73
C ALA A 22 -6.22 2.30 0.73
N HIS A 23 -6.02 0.97 0.62
CA HIS A 23 -6.86 0.12 -0.21
C HIS A 23 -8.34 0.24 0.17
N SER A 24 -8.66 0.16 1.46
CA SER A 24 -10.03 0.28 1.97
C SER A 24 -10.69 1.60 1.53
N ILE A 25 -9.99 2.73 1.70
CA ILE A 25 -10.50 4.05 1.35
C ILE A 25 -10.65 4.20 -0.16
N LEU A 26 -9.63 3.84 -0.94
CA LEU A 26 -9.65 3.94 -2.40
C LEU A 26 -10.75 3.07 -3.02
N LYS A 27 -10.94 1.84 -2.52
CA LYS A 27 -12.01 0.94 -2.96
C LYS A 27 -13.40 1.53 -2.69
N LYS A 28 -13.62 2.18 -1.53
CA LYS A 28 -14.87 2.90 -1.22
C LYS A 28 -15.11 4.11 -2.13
N LYS A 29 -14.06 4.67 -2.72
CA LYS A 29 -14.10 5.77 -3.70
C LYS A 29 -14.12 5.27 -5.15
N ALA A 30 -14.31 3.97 -5.36
CA ALA A 30 -14.42 3.31 -6.67
C ALA A 30 -13.16 3.40 -7.54
N PHE A 31 -11.97 3.56 -6.95
CA PHE A 31 -10.70 3.39 -7.67
C PHE A 31 -10.41 1.92 -7.93
N SER A 32 -9.74 1.63 -9.05
CA SER A 32 -9.14 0.33 -9.34
C SER A 32 -7.87 0.19 -8.51
N VAL A 33 -7.97 -0.44 -7.33
CA VAL A 33 -6.88 -0.47 -6.35
C VAL A 33 -6.39 -1.88 -6.01
N TRP A 34 -5.06 -2.02 -5.95
CA TRP A 34 -4.37 -3.19 -5.44
C TRP A 34 -3.45 -2.81 -4.29
N SER A 35 -3.06 -3.80 -3.47
CA SER A 35 -2.16 -3.55 -2.35
C SER A 35 -1.18 -4.68 -2.12
N PHE A 36 0.09 -4.38 -1.92
CA PHE A 36 1.12 -5.40 -1.91
C PHE A 36 2.08 -5.28 -0.74
N ARG A 37 2.81 -6.37 -0.52
CA ARG A 37 3.98 -6.39 0.35
C ARG A 37 5.26 -6.54 -0.46
N THR A 38 6.38 -6.03 0.08
CA THR A 38 7.73 -6.34 -0.42
C THR A 38 8.47 -7.38 0.43
N GLY A 39 8.09 -7.59 1.69
CA GLY A 39 8.81 -8.48 2.60
C GLY A 39 8.61 -9.98 2.31
N SER A 40 9.45 -10.83 2.92
CA SER A 40 9.38 -12.30 2.79
C SER A 40 8.31 -12.96 3.68
N ARG A 41 8.15 -12.54 4.94
CA ARG A 41 7.14 -13.09 5.90
C ARG A 41 6.30 -12.02 6.58
N VAL A 42 5.02 -12.29 6.84
CA VAL A 42 4.18 -11.36 7.59
C VAL A 42 4.56 -11.47 9.06
N ARG A 43 5.06 -10.37 9.64
CA ARG A 43 5.40 -10.27 11.06
C ARG A 43 4.40 -9.37 11.73
N LEU A 44 3.73 -9.88 12.76
CA LEU A 44 2.81 -9.15 13.62
C LEU A 44 3.43 -9.00 15.02
N PRO A 45 3.08 -7.92 15.75
CA PRO A 45 3.43 -7.81 17.17
C PRO A 45 2.92 -9.03 17.93
N GLY A 46 3.74 -9.65 18.77
CA GLY A 46 3.32 -10.72 19.66
C GLY A 46 3.11 -10.25 21.09
N GLU A 47 3.29 -11.15 22.06
CA GLU A 47 3.11 -10.85 23.49
C GLU A 47 4.18 -9.91 24.04
N ALA A 48 5.40 -9.98 23.48
CA ALA A 48 6.52 -9.12 23.83
C ALA A 48 7.21 -8.57 22.57
N PRO A 49 7.91 -7.43 22.64
CA PRO A 49 8.58 -6.83 21.47
C PRO A 49 9.58 -7.75 20.76
N ASN A 50 10.23 -8.65 21.51
CA ASN A 50 11.20 -9.61 21.02
C ASN A 50 10.58 -10.95 20.53
N LEU A 51 9.26 -11.12 20.65
CA LEU A 51 8.55 -12.34 20.29
C LEU A 51 7.46 -12.07 19.25
N PRO A 52 7.81 -11.74 18.00
CA PRO A 52 6.82 -11.50 16.95
C PRO A 52 6.13 -12.79 16.51
N VAL A 53 4.86 -12.68 16.10
CA VAL A 53 4.15 -13.78 15.43
C VAL A 53 4.40 -13.67 13.94
N ALA A 54 4.89 -14.75 13.33
CA ALA A 54 5.25 -14.78 11.91
C ALA A 54 4.40 -15.78 11.14
N TYR A 55 3.91 -15.37 9.97
CA TYR A 55 3.11 -16.21 9.08
C TYR A 55 3.74 -16.33 7.69
N TYR A 56 3.44 -17.45 7.03
CA TYR A 56 3.78 -17.69 5.63
C TYR A 56 2.85 -16.87 4.72
N PHE A 57 3.27 -16.68 3.46
CA PHE A 57 2.53 -15.87 2.48
C PHE A 57 1.21 -16.52 2.04
N SER A 58 1.11 -17.85 2.13
CA SER A 58 -0.11 -18.58 1.83
C SER A 58 -1.20 -18.38 2.88
N THR A 59 -0.84 -17.93 4.09
CA THR A 59 -1.77 -17.76 5.20
C THR A 59 -2.74 -16.62 4.93
N THR A 60 -4.03 -16.90 5.06
CA THR A 60 -5.13 -15.94 4.92
C THR A 60 -5.25 -15.04 6.15
N TYR A 61 -5.85 -13.85 5.99
CA TYR A 61 -6.12 -12.97 7.14
C TYR A 61 -7.06 -13.63 8.16
N LYS A 62 -7.99 -14.48 7.69
CA LYS A 62 -8.89 -15.27 8.54
C LYS A 62 -8.13 -16.30 9.40
N GLU A 63 -7.16 -17.00 8.83
CA GLU A 63 -6.30 -17.92 9.58
C GLU A 63 -5.47 -17.18 10.62
N MET A 64 -4.85 -16.06 10.25
CA MET A 64 -4.11 -15.21 11.20
C MET A 64 -5.04 -14.71 12.32
N TYR A 65 -6.25 -14.27 11.99
CA TYR A 65 -7.24 -13.80 12.96
C TYR A 65 -7.58 -14.90 13.97
N ASN A 66 -7.89 -16.10 13.48
CA ASN A 66 -8.24 -17.23 14.33
C ASN A 66 -7.07 -17.71 15.19
N ASP A 67 -5.84 -17.65 14.68
CA ASP A 67 -4.64 -17.99 15.45
C ASP A 67 -4.42 -17.00 16.61
N LEU A 68 -4.43 -15.69 16.32
CA LEU A 68 -4.29 -14.66 17.35
C LEU A 68 -5.42 -14.71 18.37
N LEU A 69 -6.67 -14.96 17.92
CA LEU A 69 -7.82 -15.11 18.80
C LEU A 69 -7.65 -16.26 19.80
N ARG A 70 -7.07 -17.39 19.37
CA ARG A 70 -6.78 -18.55 20.23
C ARG A 70 -5.60 -18.32 21.17
N LYS A 71 -4.59 -17.57 20.72
CA LYS A 71 -3.38 -17.29 21.52
C LYS A 71 -3.69 -16.37 22.70
N ASP A 72 -4.18 -15.16 22.43
CA ASP A 72 -4.59 -14.21 23.48
C ASP A 72 -5.57 -13.17 22.92
N ARG A 73 -6.86 -13.50 22.98
CA ARG A 73 -7.93 -12.61 22.53
C ARG A 73 -7.84 -11.20 23.13
N GLN A 74 -7.58 -11.08 24.44
CA GLN A 74 -7.64 -9.79 25.11
C GLN A 74 -6.46 -8.89 24.71
N HIS A 75 -5.26 -9.47 24.60
CA HIS A 75 -4.09 -8.75 24.11
C HIS A 75 -4.28 -8.25 22.68
N TYR A 76 -4.72 -9.12 21.76
CA TYR A 76 -4.86 -8.77 20.35
C TYR A 76 -6.09 -7.89 20.03
N ILE A 77 -7.04 -7.78 20.96
CA ILE A 77 -8.05 -6.71 20.94
C ILE A 77 -7.40 -5.38 21.34
N ARG A 78 -6.70 -5.34 22.49
CA ARG A 78 -6.10 -4.10 23.03
C ARG A 78 -5.09 -3.47 22.08
N ASN A 79 -4.27 -4.27 21.40
CA ASN A 79 -3.28 -3.78 20.43
C ASN A 79 -3.84 -3.56 19.01
N GLY A 80 -5.15 -3.78 18.81
CA GLY A 80 -5.84 -3.54 17.53
C GLY A 80 -5.58 -4.56 16.42
N MET A 81 -4.79 -5.63 16.63
CA MET A 81 -4.48 -6.59 15.56
C MET A 81 -5.70 -7.35 15.06
N LEU A 82 -6.61 -7.76 15.94
CA LEU A 82 -7.85 -8.41 15.49
C LEU A 82 -8.72 -7.48 14.66
N HIS A 83 -8.75 -6.18 14.98
CA HIS A 83 -9.47 -5.18 14.19
C HIS A 83 -8.86 -5.04 12.78
N ILE A 84 -7.53 -4.91 12.70
CA ILE A 84 -6.82 -4.79 11.42
C ILE A 84 -7.02 -6.05 10.56
N LEU A 85 -6.90 -7.24 11.14
CA LEU A 85 -7.10 -8.50 10.42
C LEU A 85 -8.55 -8.65 9.93
N GLY A 86 -9.54 -8.32 10.77
CA GLY A 86 -10.95 -8.35 10.38
C GLY A 86 -11.29 -7.36 9.27
N ARG A 87 -10.66 -6.17 9.26
CA ARG A 87 -10.75 -5.23 8.13
C ARG A 87 -10.15 -5.85 6.85
N ASN A 88 -8.96 -6.42 6.95
CA ASN A 88 -8.23 -6.95 5.80
C ASN A 88 -8.94 -8.14 5.15
N GLU A 89 -9.50 -9.05 5.95
CA GLU A 89 -10.30 -10.19 5.48
C GLU A 89 -11.47 -9.74 4.59
N ARG A 90 -12.14 -8.63 4.92
CA ARG A 90 -13.25 -8.08 4.12
C ARG A 90 -12.79 -7.46 2.79
N ILE A 91 -11.51 -7.11 2.68
CA ILE A 91 -10.94 -6.48 1.49
C ILE A 91 -10.49 -7.56 0.50
N LYS A 92 -9.72 -8.54 0.98
CA LYS A 92 -9.17 -9.66 0.19
C LYS A 92 -8.74 -10.82 1.09
N PRO A 93 -8.56 -12.05 0.57
CA PRO A 93 -8.35 -13.22 1.41
C PRO A 93 -6.98 -13.27 2.10
N ARG A 94 -5.92 -12.78 1.45
CA ARG A 94 -4.54 -12.90 1.96
C ARG A 94 -3.64 -11.73 1.53
N PRO A 95 -2.52 -11.49 2.22
CA PRO A 95 -1.48 -10.58 1.77
C PRO A 95 -0.79 -11.07 0.49
N GLU A 96 -0.64 -10.19 -0.50
CA GLU A 96 -0.03 -10.50 -1.81
C GLU A 96 1.34 -9.82 -1.97
N ARG A 97 2.32 -10.52 -2.55
CA ARG A 97 3.67 -10.01 -2.80
C ARG A 97 3.72 -9.22 -4.11
N PHE A 98 4.37 -8.06 -4.08
CA PHE A 98 4.49 -7.20 -5.25
C PHE A 98 5.26 -7.90 -6.38
N GLN A 99 6.32 -8.62 -6.02
CA GLN A 99 7.21 -9.33 -6.95
C GLN A 99 6.52 -10.44 -7.74
N GLU A 100 5.36 -10.91 -7.28
CA GLU A 100 4.57 -11.96 -7.92
C GLU A 100 3.45 -11.38 -8.82
N CYS A 101 3.21 -10.07 -8.76
CA CYS A 101 2.18 -9.40 -9.53
C CYS A 101 2.72 -8.92 -10.89
N ARG A 102 1.97 -9.22 -11.96
CA ARG A 102 2.26 -8.82 -13.35
C ARG A 102 1.23 -7.83 -13.90
N GLU A 103 0.43 -7.22 -13.02
CA GLU A 103 -0.52 -6.19 -13.44
C GLU A 103 0.21 -4.87 -13.72
N ALA A 104 -0.23 -4.17 -14.77
CA ALA A 104 0.21 -2.82 -15.07
C ALA A 104 -0.60 -1.79 -14.28
N PHE A 105 0.09 -0.79 -13.72
CA PHE A 105 -0.50 0.28 -12.93
C PHE A 105 -0.15 1.64 -13.53
N ASP A 106 -1.03 2.61 -13.35
CA ASP A 106 -0.75 4.00 -13.72
C ASP A 106 0.11 4.66 -12.63
N VAL A 107 -0.19 4.35 -11.37
CA VAL A 107 0.50 4.91 -10.19
C VAL A 107 0.71 3.85 -9.12
N ILE A 108 1.91 3.80 -8.58
CA ILE A 108 2.29 2.96 -7.43
C ILE A 108 2.69 3.87 -6.27
N PHE A 109 1.93 3.80 -5.18
CA PHE A 109 2.27 4.46 -3.93
C PHE A 109 3.06 3.53 -3.02
N THR A 110 4.17 4.00 -2.46
CA THR A 110 4.93 3.29 -1.43
C THR A 110 4.82 3.99 -0.09
N CYS A 111 4.69 3.22 0.99
CA CYS A 111 4.47 3.77 2.34
C CYS A 111 5.76 4.07 3.13
N GLY A 112 6.90 4.28 2.46
CA GLY A 112 8.21 4.50 3.08
C GLY A 112 9.38 4.22 2.13
N GLU A 113 10.49 4.93 2.29
CA GLU A 113 11.60 4.96 1.31
C GLU A 113 12.23 3.58 1.08
N SER A 114 12.51 2.82 2.14
CA SER A 114 13.02 1.44 1.98
C SER A 114 12.07 0.49 1.23
N ILE A 115 10.77 0.80 1.18
CA ILE A 115 9.80 0.06 0.36
C ILE A 115 9.88 0.56 -1.08
N HIS A 116 9.99 1.88 -1.29
CA HIS A 116 10.19 2.51 -2.59
C HIS A 116 11.38 1.89 -3.33
N ASP A 117 12.55 1.86 -2.70
CA ASP A 117 13.77 1.33 -3.32
C ASP A 117 13.62 -0.13 -3.74
N ARG A 118 12.97 -0.95 -2.91
CA ARG A 118 12.70 -2.37 -3.22
C ARG A 118 11.73 -2.56 -4.38
N VAL A 119 10.75 -1.67 -4.52
CA VAL A 119 9.80 -1.72 -5.63
C VAL A 119 10.48 -1.28 -6.93
N VAL A 120 11.28 -0.22 -6.88
CA VAL A 120 12.08 0.23 -8.03
C VAL A 120 13.07 -0.85 -8.46
N GLU A 121 13.81 -1.44 -7.51
CA GLU A 121 14.74 -2.54 -7.78
C GLU A 121 14.03 -3.73 -8.45
N ASP A 122 12.87 -4.13 -7.94
CA ASP A 122 12.08 -5.22 -8.50
C ASP A 122 11.56 -4.89 -9.91
N LEU A 123 11.07 -3.68 -10.15
CA LEU A 123 10.60 -3.28 -11.49
C LEU A 123 11.75 -3.21 -12.51
N CYS A 124 12.91 -2.65 -12.13
CA CYS A 124 14.09 -2.55 -12.98
C CYS A 124 14.72 -3.93 -13.28
N ALA A 125 14.58 -4.91 -12.39
CA ALA A 125 15.12 -6.25 -12.58
C ALA A 125 14.25 -7.13 -13.50
N ARG A 126 13.01 -6.74 -13.77
CA ARG A 126 12.12 -7.50 -14.65
C ARG A 126 12.42 -7.17 -16.12
N GLU A 127 12.30 -8.18 -16.98
CA GLU A 127 12.28 -7.96 -18.43
C GLU A 127 11.05 -7.12 -18.81
N GLN A 128 11.27 -6.09 -19.63
CA GLN A 128 10.24 -5.14 -20.04
C GLN A 128 9.55 -5.66 -21.29
N GLU A 129 8.26 -6.00 -21.19
CA GLU A 129 7.47 -6.52 -22.31
C GLU A 129 6.63 -5.41 -22.95
N THR A 130 5.92 -4.63 -22.13
CA THR A 130 4.96 -3.61 -22.62
C THR A 130 5.54 -2.20 -22.70
N PHE A 131 6.62 -1.89 -21.97
CA PHE A 131 7.18 -0.54 -21.82
C PHE A 131 6.13 0.50 -21.38
N GLN A 132 5.09 0.07 -20.66
CA GLN A 132 4.07 0.99 -20.18
C GLN A 132 4.63 1.81 -19.00
N PRO A 133 4.62 3.15 -19.05
CA PRO A 133 5.13 3.97 -17.96
C PRO A 133 4.27 3.82 -16.70
N VAL A 134 4.91 3.87 -15.54
CA VAL A 134 4.26 3.89 -14.23
C VAL A 134 4.89 4.94 -13.33
N HIS A 135 4.05 5.73 -12.66
CA HIS A 135 4.50 6.74 -11.70
C HIS A 135 4.69 6.13 -10.32
N MET A 136 5.90 6.23 -9.78
CA MET A 136 6.27 5.81 -8.44
C MET A 136 6.22 7.02 -7.50
N ILE A 137 5.39 6.94 -6.45
CA ILE A 137 5.25 8.03 -5.46
C ILE A 137 5.42 7.46 -4.04
N ASN A 138 6.46 7.90 -3.34
CA ASN A 138 6.63 7.57 -1.94
C ASN A 138 5.90 8.56 -1.03
N VAL A 139 5.05 8.03 -0.16
CA VAL A 139 4.41 8.75 0.93
C VAL A 139 4.91 8.14 2.23
N ASP A 140 5.74 8.85 2.99
CA ASP A 140 6.21 8.33 4.26
C ASP A 140 5.07 8.32 5.30
N ILE A 141 4.71 7.10 5.73
CA ILE A 141 3.58 6.83 6.61
C ILE A 141 4.11 5.98 7.76
N GLN A 142 3.97 6.49 8.99
CA GLN A 142 4.29 5.76 10.21
C GLN A 142 3.37 4.55 10.38
N ASN A 143 3.88 3.48 10.97
CA ASN A 143 3.15 2.21 11.05
C ASN A 143 2.20 2.14 12.27
N THR A 144 1.43 3.21 12.51
CA THR A 144 0.36 3.31 13.50
C THR A 144 -1.01 3.31 12.79
N PRO A 145 -2.12 2.99 13.47
CA PRO A 145 -3.46 3.10 12.87
C PRO A 145 -3.83 4.54 12.48
N GLU A 146 -3.46 5.52 13.30
CA GLU A 146 -3.76 6.93 13.11
C GLU A 146 -3.03 7.48 11.86
N ASP A 147 -1.71 7.25 11.77
CA ASP A 147 -0.93 7.70 10.63
C ASP A 147 -1.30 6.93 9.35
N ALA A 148 -1.67 5.65 9.46
CA ALA A 148 -2.18 4.88 8.33
C ALA A 148 -3.46 5.52 7.75
N THR A 149 -4.35 6.02 8.61
CA THR A 149 -5.59 6.69 8.18
C THR A 149 -5.28 8.03 7.52
N LEU A 150 -4.43 8.86 8.14
CA LEU A 150 -4.03 10.14 7.56
C LEU A 150 -3.30 9.98 6.22
N GLY A 151 -2.40 9.00 6.13
CA GLY A 151 -1.70 8.65 4.90
C GLY A 151 -2.63 8.12 3.81
N ALA A 152 -3.61 7.29 4.18
CA ALA A 152 -4.62 6.79 3.25
C ALA A 152 -5.50 7.92 2.67
N LEU A 153 -5.87 8.91 3.49
CA LEU A 153 -6.59 10.10 3.04
C LEU A 153 -5.76 10.95 2.08
N LEU A 154 -4.47 11.12 2.38
CA LEU A 154 -3.55 11.84 1.50
C LEU A 154 -3.37 11.13 0.15
N ILE A 155 -3.18 9.81 0.14
CA ILE A 155 -3.12 9.00 -1.09
C ILE A 155 -4.42 9.14 -1.87
N CYS A 156 -5.57 9.13 -1.19
CA CYS A 156 -6.87 9.32 -1.83
C CYS A 156 -7.01 10.72 -2.48
N GLU A 157 -6.57 11.78 -1.80
CA GLU A 157 -6.58 13.15 -2.36
C GLU A 157 -5.71 13.21 -3.62
N LEU A 158 -4.50 12.63 -3.59
CA LEU A 158 -3.62 12.54 -4.76
C LEU A 158 -4.27 11.77 -5.92
N CYS A 159 -4.86 10.60 -5.65
CA CYS A 159 -5.57 9.81 -6.67
C CYS A 159 -6.74 10.60 -7.28
N GLN A 160 -7.48 11.35 -6.47
CA GLN A 160 -8.58 12.18 -6.96
C GLN A 160 -8.06 13.29 -7.87
N CYS A 161 -6.99 13.97 -7.49
CA CYS A 161 -6.39 14.99 -8.35
C CYS A 161 -5.90 14.40 -9.68
N LEU A 162 -5.17 13.28 -9.64
CA LEU A 162 -4.64 12.62 -10.85
C LEU A 162 -5.73 12.05 -11.77
N GLN A 163 -6.85 11.59 -11.21
CA GLN A 163 -7.98 11.13 -12.00
C GLN A 163 -8.61 12.26 -12.85
N HIS A 164 -8.43 13.53 -12.49
CA HIS A 164 -9.02 14.68 -13.20
C HIS A 164 -8.03 15.43 -14.10
N THR A 165 -6.77 14.98 -14.20
CA THR A 165 -5.76 15.59 -15.07
C THR A 165 -5.76 14.94 -16.44
N ASP A 166 -5.78 15.75 -17.50
CA ASP A 166 -5.69 15.25 -18.89
C ASP A 166 -4.27 14.80 -19.26
N ASP A 167 -3.25 15.43 -18.66
CA ASP A 167 -1.84 15.09 -18.78
C ASP A 167 -1.26 14.83 -17.39
N MET A 168 -1.09 13.55 -17.04
CA MET A 168 -0.55 13.17 -15.74
C MET A 168 0.93 13.54 -15.59
N GLU A 169 1.73 13.50 -16.66
CA GLU A 169 3.17 13.74 -16.57
C GLU A 169 3.48 15.20 -16.18
N ASP A 170 2.85 16.17 -16.85
CA ASP A 170 3.04 17.60 -16.55
C ASP A 170 2.33 18.02 -15.26
N SER A 171 1.17 17.41 -14.95
CA SER A 171 0.37 17.80 -13.79
C SER A 171 0.88 17.22 -12.47
N LEU A 172 1.49 16.03 -12.48
CA LEU A 172 1.90 15.34 -11.26
C LEU A 172 2.97 16.10 -10.49
N ALA A 173 3.99 16.65 -11.16
CA ALA A 173 5.03 17.42 -10.50
C ALA A 173 4.48 18.67 -9.80
N LYS A 174 3.59 19.41 -10.48
CA LYS A 174 2.91 20.60 -9.92
C LYS A 174 2.00 20.23 -8.75
N LEU A 175 1.26 19.13 -8.88
CA LEU A 175 0.39 18.61 -7.83
C LEU A 175 1.18 18.24 -6.58
N LEU A 176 2.27 17.48 -6.73
CA LEU A 176 3.10 17.09 -5.60
C LEU A 176 3.63 18.33 -4.89
N LEU A 177 4.25 19.27 -5.60
CA LEU A 177 4.75 20.52 -5.03
C LEU A 177 3.67 21.29 -4.24
N ALA A 178 2.46 21.44 -4.81
CA ALA A 178 1.37 22.13 -4.12
C ALA A 178 0.93 21.41 -2.83
N VAL A 179 0.96 20.07 -2.82
CA VAL A 179 0.65 19.28 -1.63
C VAL A 179 1.80 19.36 -0.61
N GLU A 180 3.06 19.39 -1.06
CA GLU A 180 4.23 19.58 -0.19
C GLU A 180 4.16 20.93 0.54
N GLU A 181 3.89 22.01 -0.17
CA GLU A 181 3.76 23.35 0.40
C GLU A 181 2.61 23.43 1.41
N LYS A 182 1.48 22.80 1.11
CA LYS A 182 0.29 22.82 1.99
C LYS A 182 0.47 21.95 3.24
N ARG A 183 1.20 20.83 3.15
CA ARG A 183 1.25 19.81 4.21
C ARG A 183 2.62 19.69 4.90
N GLY A 184 3.66 20.35 4.41
CA GLY A 184 5.01 20.30 4.95
C GLY A 184 5.67 18.92 4.86
N LYS A 185 5.21 18.05 3.95
CA LYS A 185 5.76 16.71 3.72
C LYS A 185 6.40 16.67 2.34
N LYS A 186 7.58 16.06 2.24
CA LYS A 186 8.23 15.80 0.95
C LYS A 186 7.79 14.46 0.39
N PHE A 187 7.65 14.36 -0.92
CA PHE A 187 7.41 13.14 -1.66
C PHE A 187 8.65 12.77 -2.46
N LEU A 188 8.95 11.47 -2.54
CA LEU A 188 9.85 10.98 -3.59
C LEU A 188 8.99 10.59 -4.77
N HIS A 189 9.35 11.08 -5.95
CA HIS A 189 8.66 10.78 -7.20
C HIS A 189 9.68 10.35 -8.26
N GLY A 190 9.35 9.30 -9.00
CA GLY A 190 10.12 8.84 -10.15
C GLY A 190 9.23 8.08 -11.15
N GLY A 191 9.71 7.96 -12.39
CA GLY A 191 9.09 7.10 -13.40
C GLY A 191 9.77 5.73 -13.44
N CYS A 192 8.99 4.68 -13.67
CA CYS A 192 9.49 3.34 -14.03
C CYS A 192 8.65 2.79 -15.19
N PHE A 193 8.92 1.56 -15.63
CA PHE A 193 8.14 0.87 -16.65
C PHE A 193 7.56 -0.42 -16.07
N CYS A 194 6.25 -0.60 -16.26
CA CYS A 194 5.56 -1.86 -15.99
C CYS A 194 5.94 -2.89 -17.05
N CYS A 195 6.00 -4.15 -16.62
CA CYS A 195 6.21 -5.30 -17.48
C CYS A 195 4.89 -5.68 -18.13
#